data_AF-S2XXT9-F1
#
_entry.id   AF-S2XXT9-F1
#
_cell.length_a   1.000
_cell.length_b   1.000
_cell.length_c   1.000
_cell.angle_alpha   90.00
_cell.angle_beta   90.00
_cell.angle_gamma   90.00
#
_symmetry.space_group_name_H-M   'P 1'
#
loop_
_entity.id
_entity.type
_entity.pdbx_description
1 polymer ?
#
loop_
_entity_poly.entity_id
_entity_poly.type
_entity_poly.pdbx_seq_one_letter_code
_entity_poly.pdbx_strand_id
1 'polypeptide(L)'
;MRPTEEVVETLRNALVGVGVVLPSLGVDPVTGASDEPFALVDLGRCNTRTAERLASVLRGERPPVGAHAVDVRDGRVGEVMGHVGGRVQLRPVAGGREWDCPPESAETASPEEVMRARVRKANSQGRLPC
;
A
#
# COMPACT_ATOMS: atom_id res chain seq x y z
N MET A 1 -17.17 -11.45 -24.99
CA MET A 1 -16.07 -11.57 -24.00
C MET A 1 -15.17 -10.36 -24.19
N ARG A 2 -14.69 -9.71 -23.13
CA ARG A 2 -13.76 -8.57 -23.29
C ARG A 2 -12.43 -9.09 -23.85
N PRO A 3 -11.71 -8.31 -24.70
CA PRO A 3 -10.34 -8.63 -25.09
C PRO A 3 -9.45 -8.81 -23.87
N THR A 4 -8.47 -9.74 -23.94
CA THR A 4 -7.55 -10.03 -22.83
C THR A 4 -6.79 -8.77 -22.39
N GLU A 5 -6.38 -7.93 -23.33
CA GLU A 5 -5.68 -6.68 -23.08
C GLU A 5 -6.52 -5.71 -22.25
N GLU A 6 -7.83 -5.62 -22.55
CA GLU A 6 -8.76 -4.76 -21.79
C GLU A 6 -8.91 -5.27 -20.34
N VAL A 7 -8.92 -6.59 -20.15
CA VAL A 7 -8.98 -7.21 -18.83
C VAL A 7 -7.70 -6.94 -18.04
N VAL A 8 -6.53 -7.04 -18.67
CA VAL A 8 -5.23 -6.74 -18.05
C VAL A 8 -5.13 -5.26 -17.66
N GLU A 9 -5.57 -4.34 -18.51
CA GLU A 9 -5.57 -2.91 -18.17
C GLU A 9 -6.58 -2.58 -17.06
N THR A 10 -7.74 -3.25 -17.06
CA THR A 10 -8.68 -3.16 -15.93
C THR A 10 -8.02 -3.61 -14.63
N LEU A 11 -7.31 -4.74 -14.63
CA LEU A 11 -6.60 -5.26 -13.46
C LEU A 11 -5.47 -4.31 -13.03
N ARG A 12 -4.70 -3.77 -13.98
CA ARG A 12 -3.64 -2.78 -13.71
C ARG A 12 -4.20 -1.58 -12.97
N ASN A 13 -5.27 -1.00 -13.48
CA ASN A 13 -5.90 0.18 -12.88
C ASN A 13 -6.47 -0.12 -11.50
N ALA A 14 -7.08 -1.30 -11.31
CA ALA A 14 -7.55 -1.73 -10.00
C ALA A 14 -6.42 -1.87 -8.98
N LEU A 15 -5.29 -2.48 -9.36
CA LEU A 15 -4.11 -2.62 -8.50
C LEU A 15 -3.51 -1.25 -8.14
N VAL A 16 -3.39 -0.35 -9.12
CA VAL A 16 -2.90 1.02 -8.87
C VAL A 16 -3.82 1.76 -7.92
N GLY A 17 -5.14 1.62 -8.06
CA GLY A 17 -6.14 2.23 -7.17
C GLY A 17 -6.02 1.79 -5.70
N VAL A 18 -5.46 0.61 -5.45
CA VAL A 18 -5.15 0.11 -4.10
C VAL A 18 -3.68 0.23 -3.71
N GLY A 19 -2.90 1.00 -4.47
CA GLY A 19 -1.48 1.27 -4.19
C GLY A 19 -0.54 0.09 -4.42
N VAL A 20 -0.94 -0.89 -5.24
CA VAL A 20 -0.10 -2.02 -5.67
C VAL A 20 0.33 -1.80 -7.12
N VAL A 21 1.63 -1.91 -7.38
CA VAL A 21 2.17 -1.80 -8.74
C VAL A 21 2.92 -3.08 -9.06
N LEU A 22 2.53 -3.71 -10.18
CA LEU A 22 3.20 -4.85 -10.79
C LEU A 22 3.72 -4.41 -12.17
N PRO A 23 4.98 -3.96 -12.29
CA PRO A 23 5.51 -3.41 -13.54
C PRO A 23 5.46 -4.41 -14.70
N SER A 24 5.59 -5.69 -14.39
CA SER A 24 5.58 -6.79 -15.35
C SER A 24 4.19 -7.36 -15.62
N LEU A 25 3.11 -6.77 -15.07
CA LEU A 25 1.75 -7.23 -15.33
C LEU A 25 1.45 -7.13 -16.83
N GLY A 26 1.01 -8.22 -17.45
CA GLY A 26 0.77 -8.30 -18.88
C GLY A 26 -0.03 -9.53 -19.29
N VAL A 27 -0.23 -9.68 -20.60
CA VAL A 27 -0.66 -10.96 -21.18
C VAL A 27 0.57 -11.87 -21.24
N ASP A 28 0.40 -13.13 -20.85
CA ASP A 28 1.43 -14.14 -20.98
C ASP A 28 1.83 -14.29 -22.47
N PRO A 29 3.12 -14.20 -22.81
CA PRO A 29 3.56 -14.16 -24.20
C PRO A 29 3.32 -15.48 -24.96
N VAL A 30 3.27 -16.62 -24.26
CA VAL A 30 3.09 -17.94 -24.90
C VAL A 30 1.64 -18.10 -25.35
N THR A 31 0.71 -17.86 -24.44
CA THR A 31 -0.73 -17.99 -24.72
C THR A 31 -1.29 -16.82 -25.52
N GLY A 32 -0.75 -15.60 -25.34
CA GLY A 32 -1.12 -14.44 -26.14
C GLY A 32 -0.72 -14.53 -27.62
N ALA A 33 0.30 -15.32 -27.95
CA ALA A 33 0.72 -15.57 -29.34
C ALA A 33 0.00 -16.77 -29.99
N SER A 34 -0.89 -17.44 -29.26
CA SER A 34 -1.59 -18.66 -29.71
C SER A 34 -3.06 -18.39 -30.04
N ASP A 35 -3.71 -19.34 -30.73
CA ASP A 35 -5.16 -19.31 -30.98
C ASP A 35 -5.99 -19.75 -29.75
N GLU A 36 -5.39 -19.77 -28.55
CA GLU A 36 -6.05 -20.18 -27.33
C GLU A 36 -7.13 -19.15 -26.94
N PRO A 37 -8.39 -19.56 -26.73
CA PRO A 37 -9.50 -18.63 -26.46
C PRO A 37 -9.38 -17.87 -25.12
N PHE A 38 -8.47 -18.30 -24.23
CA PHE A 38 -8.22 -17.72 -22.92
C PHE A 38 -6.73 -17.54 -22.65
N ALA A 39 -6.14 -16.49 -23.24
CA ALA A 39 -4.76 -16.13 -22.93
C ALA A 39 -4.58 -15.88 -21.42
N LEU A 40 -3.47 -16.35 -20.86
CA LEU A 40 -3.14 -16.22 -19.44
C LEU A 40 -2.65 -14.81 -19.14
N VAL A 41 -2.76 -14.41 -17.88
CA VAL A 41 -2.22 -13.13 -17.37
C VAL A 41 -0.91 -13.40 -16.66
N ASP A 42 0.17 -12.76 -17.10
CA ASP A 42 1.45 -12.74 -16.38
C ASP A 42 1.42 -11.66 -15.31
N LEU A 43 1.55 -12.05 -14.04
CA LEU A 43 1.61 -11.12 -12.90
C LEU A 43 3.05 -10.66 -12.61
N GLY A 44 4.06 -11.37 -13.14
CA GLY A 44 5.46 -11.13 -12.88
C GLY A 44 5.91 -11.39 -11.43
N ARG A 45 7.07 -10.83 -11.09
CA ARG A 45 7.66 -10.92 -9.74
C ARG A 45 7.39 -9.64 -8.95
N CYS A 46 7.14 -9.78 -7.66
CA CYS A 46 7.08 -8.65 -6.73
C CYS A 46 7.97 -8.91 -5.52
N ASN A 47 8.33 -7.84 -4.79
CA ASN A 47 9.05 -7.97 -3.52
C ASN A 47 8.09 -8.33 -2.37
N THR A 48 8.65 -8.74 -1.23
CA THR A 48 7.87 -9.18 -0.06
C THR A 48 6.93 -8.07 0.47
N ARG A 49 7.37 -6.81 0.47
CA ARG A 49 6.55 -5.66 0.88
C ARG A 49 5.31 -5.49 -0.01
N THR A 50 5.46 -5.66 -1.33
CA THR A 50 4.34 -5.63 -2.26
C THR A 50 3.41 -6.83 -2.08
N ALA A 51 3.97 -8.03 -1.84
CA ALA A 51 3.18 -9.24 -1.59
C ALA A 51 2.34 -9.13 -0.31
N GLU A 52 2.91 -8.60 0.78
CA GLU A 52 2.20 -8.35 2.05
C GLU A 52 1.07 -7.34 1.87
N ARG A 53 1.35 -6.21 1.19
CA ARG A 53 0.33 -5.23 0.85
C ARG A 53 -0.80 -5.85 0.02
N LEU A 54 -0.48 -6.62 -1.01
CA LEU A 54 -1.48 -7.29 -1.84
C LEU A 54 -2.35 -8.23 -1.02
N ALA A 55 -1.75 -9.05 -0.15
CA ALA A 55 -2.50 -9.94 0.75
C ALA A 55 -3.43 -9.17 1.69
N SER A 56 -2.95 -8.06 2.26
CA SER A 56 -3.73 -7.17 3.14
C SER A 56 -4.96 -6.60 2.42
N VAL A 57 -4.76 -6.08 1.20
CA VAL A 57 -5.87 -5.58 0.36
C VAL A 57 -6.90 -6.67 0.07
N LEU A 58 -6.44 -7.87 -0.31
CA LEU A 58 -7.33 -9.00 -0.62
C LEU A 58 -8.14 -9.49 0.60
N ARG A 59 -7.61 -9.31 1.82
CA ARG A 59 -8.35 -9.59 3.06
C ARG A 59 -9.31 -8.48 3.48
N GLY A 60 -9.29 -7.33 2.80
CA GLY A 60 -10.10 -6.17 3.15
C GLY A 60 -9.61 -5.40 4.38
N GLU A 61 -8.34 -5.56 4.74
CA GLU A 61 -7.70 -4.84 5.83
C GLU A 61 -7.63 -3.33 5.53
N ARG A 62 -8.02 -2.49 6.48
CA ARG A 62 -8.10 -1.03 6.31
C ARG A 62 -7.51 -0.29 7.50
N PRO A 63 -6.53 0.60 7.28
CA PRO A 63 -5.79 0.82 6.02
C PRO A 63 -4.85 -0.36 5.69
N PRO A 64 -4.59 -0.69 4.41
CA PRO A 64 -3.80 -1.86 4.06
C PRO A 64 -2.32 -1.71 4.48
N VAL A 65 -1.64 -2.83 4.66
CA VAL A 65 -0.20 -2.86 4.97
C VAL A 65 0.62 -2.06 3.95
N GLY A 66 1.57 -1.27 4.45
CA GLY A 66 2.37 -0.33 3.69
C GLY A 66 1.63 0.94 3.27
N ALA A 67 0.38 1.17 3.70
CA ALA A 67 -0.28 2.47 3.59
C ALA A 67 0.17 3.42 4.69
N HIS A 68 -0.04 4.72 4.49
CA HIS A 68 0.11 5.68 5.56
C HIS A 68 -1.25 5.90 6.22
N ALA A 69 -1.28 5.94 7.54
CA ALA A 69 -2.46 6.18 8.34
C ALA A 69 -2.20 7.27 9.38
N VAL A 70 -3.24 8.04 9.67
CA VAL A 70 -3.29 8.96 10.80
C VAL A 70 -4.05 8.28 11.93
N ASP A 71 -3.45 8.30 13.11
CA ASP A 71 -4.10 7.93 14.36
C ASP A 71 -4.88 9.14 14.86
N VAL A 72 -6.20 9.15 14.68
CA VAL A 72 -7.04 10.33 14.98
C VAL A 72 -7.11 10.65 16.48
N ARG A 73 -6.66 9.73 17.35
CA ARG A 73 -6.64 9.92 18.80
C ARG A 73 -5.61 10.97 19.22
N ASP A 74 -4.51 11.08 18.47
CA ASP A 74 -3.39 11.98 18.81
C ASP A 74 -2.74 12.68 17.60
N GLY A 75 -3.24 12.43 16.39
CA GLY A 75 -2.78 13.05 15.15
C GLY A 75 -1.42 12.54 14.65
N ARG A 76 -0.88 11.45 15.21
CA ARG A 76 0.37 10.85 14.72
C ARG A 76 0.15 10.15 13.38
N VAL A 77 1.09 10.32 12.46
CA VAL A 77 1.07 9.70 11.13
C VAL A 77 2.14 8.62 11.06
N GLY A 78 1.77 7.43 10.59
CA GLY A 78 2.65 6.28 10.45
C GLY A 78 2.34 5.42 9.24
N GLU A 79 3.31 4.59 8.86
CA GLU A 79 3.13 3.50 7.90
C GLU A 79 2.52 2.27 8.61
N VAL A 80 1.52 1.65 8.00
CA VAL A 80 0.91 0.41 8.49
C VAL A 80 1.87 -0.75 8.29
N MET A 81 2.29 -1.38 9.38
CA MET A 81 3.16 -2.55 9.37
C MET A 81 2.39 -3.87 9.34
N GLY A 82 1.18 -3.89 9.89
CA GLY A 82 0.38 -5.10 10.03
C GLY A 82 -0.89 -4.92 10.84
N HIS A 83 -1.76 -5.93 10.80
CA HIS A 83 -2.89 -6.08 11.70
C HIS A 83 -2.60 -7.22 12.68
N VAL A 84 -2.39 -6.90 13.95
CA VAL A 84 -2.00 -7.87 14.99
C VAL A 84 -2.92 -7.72 16.20
N GLY A 85 -3.52 -8.82 16.66
CA GLY A 85 -4.39 -8.81 17.84
C GLY A 85 -5.60 -7.87 17.73
N GLY A 86 -6.13 -7.68 16.52
CA GLY A 86 -7.23 -6.75 16.25
C GLY A 86 -6.83 -5.26 16.24
N ARG A 87 -5.53 -4.96 16.24
CA ARG A 87 -4.98 -3.59 16.19
C ARG A 87 -4.18 -3.38 14.92
N VAL A 88 -4.12 -2.13 14.47
CA VAL A 88 -3.27 -1.67 13.37
C VAL A 88 -1.92 -1.25 13.96
N GLN A 89 -0.85 -1.95 13.61
CA GLN A 89 0.50 -1.57 14.03
C GLN A 89 1.03 -0.49 13.08
N LEU A 90 1.38 0.67 13.62
CA LEU A 90 1.88 1.81 12.87
C LEU A 90 3.35 2.09 13.21
N ARG A 91 4.15 2.41 12.21
CA ARG A 91 5.55 2.86 12.34
C ARG A 91 5.67 4.33 11.94
N PRO A 92 6.35 5.21 12.72
CA PRO A 92 6.37 6.63 12.39
C PRO A 92 7.03 6.91 11.03
N VAL A 93 6.51 7.86 10.26
CA VAL A 93 7.01 8.18 8.89
C VAL A 93 8.47 8.62 8.83
N ALA A 94 9.01 9.10 9.94
CA ALA A 94 10.41 9.55 10.06
C ALA A 94 11.26 8.60 10.93
N GLY A 95 10.79 7.37 11.14
CA GLY A 95 11.40 6.39 12.03
C GLY A 95 11.07 6.62 13.51
N GLY A 96 11.34 5.60 14.32
CA GLY A 96 11.01 5.57 15.74
C GLY A 96 10.28 4.29 16.15
N ARG A 97 9.80 4.26 17.39
CA ARG A 97 9.10 3.10 17.95
C ARG A 97 7.70 2.97 17.35
N GLU A 98 7.35 1.74 16.98
CA GLU A 98 6.01 1.37 16.53
C GLU A 98 4.98 1.51 17.64
N TRP A 99 3.72 1.72 17.25
CA TRP A 99 2.61 1.79 18.19
C TRP A 99 1.35 1.13 17.63
N ASP A 100 0.47 0.72 18.53
CA ASP A 100 -0.78 0.06 18.15
C ASP A 100 -1.96 1.04 18.16
N CYS A 101 -2.61 1.15 17.01
CA CYS A 101 -3.81 1.94 16.77
C CYS A 101 -5.05 1.03 16.68
N PRO A 102 -6.17 1.36 17.35
CA PRO A 102 -7.45 0.73 17.07
C PRO A 102 -7.82 0.95 15.59
N PRO A 103 -8.32 -0.07 14.87
CA PRO A 103 -8.67 0.07 13.47
C PRO A 103 -9.71 1.17 13.21
N GLU A 104 -10.62 1.40 14.15
CA GLU A 104 -11.63 2.47 14.10
C GLU A 104 -11.04 3.89 14.22
N SER A 105 -9.79 4.00 14.69
CA SER A 105 -9.06 5.26 14.83
C SER A 105 -7.98 5.46 13.76
N ALA A 106 -7.75 4.45 12.91
CA ALA A 106 -6.73 4.47 11.88
C ALA A 106 -7.34 4.93 10.55
N GLU A 107 -7.26 6.23 10.27
CA GLU A 107 -7.73 6.77 8.99
C GLU A 107 -6.60 6.82 7.96
N THR A 108 -6.92 6.64 6.67
CA THR A 108 -5.92 6.74 5.60
C THR A 108 -5.36 8.16 5.55
N ALA A 109 -4.04 8.29 5.70
CA ALA A 109 -3.38 9.59 5.63
C ALA A 109 -3.23 10.04 4.17
N SER A 110 -3.55 11.30 3.93
CA SER A 110 -3.28 11.99 2.67
C SER A 110 -1.76 12.21 2.48
N PRO A 111 -1.29 12.39 1.23
CA PRO A 111 0.10 12.74 0.97
C PRO A 111 0.55 14.02 1.70
N GLU A 112 -0.35 14.99 1.89
CA GLU A 112 -0.06 16.23 2.62
C GLU A 112 0.22 15.96 4.10
N GLU A 113 -0.58 15.12 4.76
CA GLU A 113 -0.39 14.75 6.17
C GLU A 113 0.93 14.00 6.38
N VAL A 114 1.26 13.08 5.46
CA VAL A 114 2.55 12.39 5.46
C VAL A 114 3.71 13.38 5.32
N MET A 115 3.60 14.32 4.37
CA MET A 115 4.62 15.34 4.14
C MET A 115 4.77 16.25 5.37
N ARG A 116 3.66 16.73 5.93
CA ARG A 116 3.61 17.57 7.13
C ARG A 116 4.26 16.87 8.33
N ALA A 117 3.99 15.57 8.52
CA ALA A 117 4.59 14.78 9.59
C ALA A 117 6.11 14.64 9.42
N ARG A 118 6.60 14.38 8.20
CA ARG A 118 8.04 14.35 7.89
C ARG A 118 8.72 15.69 8.18
N VAL A 119 8.11 16.80 7.74
CA VAL A 119 8.62 18.17 7.97
C VAL A 119 8.68 18.52 9.46
N ARG A 120 7.61 18.23 10.21
CA ARG A 120 7.59 18.49 11.67
C ARG A 120 8.74 17.81 12.40
N LYS A 121 9.04 16.55 12.05
CA LYS A 121 10.18 15.84 12.66
C LYS A 121 11.51 16.49 12.31
N ALA A 122 11.74 16.79 11.03
CA ALA A 122 12.96 17.47 10.58
C ALA A 122 13.16 18.81 11.31
N ASN A 123 12.10 19.61 11.44
CA ASN A 123 12.14 20.89 12.16
C ASN A 123 12.44 20.71 13.66
N SER A 124 11.93 19.67 14.30
CA SER A 124 12.23 19.37 15.71
C SER A 124 13.69 18.96 15.93
N GLN A 125 14.32 18.31 14.94
CA GLN A 125 15.72 17.91 14.98
C GLN A 125 16.66 19.08 14.64
N GLY A 126 16.22 20.01 13.80
CA GLY A 126 16.98 21.20 13.40
C GLY A 126 16.92 22.37 14.38
N ARG A 127 16.09 22.32 15.44
CA ARG A 127 16.16 23.30 16.53
C ARG A 127 17.47 23.09 17.30
N LEU A 128 18.49 23.86 16.91
CA LEU A 128 19.71 24.05 17.68
C LEU A 128 19.35 24.50 19.11
N PRO A 129 19.98 23.96 20.15
CA PRO A 129 19.83 24.48 21.50
C PRO A 129 20.27 25.97 21.51
N CYS A 130 19.45 26.81 22.15
CA CYS A 130 19.78 28.20 22.45
C CYS A 130 20.94 28.29 23.44
#